data_AF-A0A7X4JEN5-F1
#
_entry.id   AF-A0A7X4JEN5-F1
#
_cell.length_a   1.000
_cell.length_b   1.000
_cell.length_c   1.000
_cell.angle_alpha   90.00
_cell.angle_beta   90.00
_cell.angle_gamma   90.00
#
_symmetry.space_group_name_H-M   'P 1'
#
loop_
_entity.id
_entity.type
_entity.pdbx_description
1 polymer ?
#
loop_
_entity_poly.entity_id
_entity_poly.type
_entity_poly.pdbx_seq_one_letter_code
_entity_poly.pdbx_strand_id
1 'polypeptide(L)'
;MRLSEEVILLLLNEESGYMEHVGGWNMACAMAGSVLADLALEFRIDTDLESLTLLDSTPTGDELLDPVLAQIAEAPLENQTAQYWIEKTADRTEWVIETVLKRLVENNILDHDSGGFWSLNRNVSRTGVYPPTGGITRQVTKSRIFSALLDEEIPDPRDVLLVSLVAACDAFRLLLTEEEFEHARDRIDLICKMDLVGQAIGRAIEESRARPARMYVSHSKPIPRVRLSRLIGNRNLRRGNLSRLFTDMYLEYGPVFRIQPPFVGKGVVVLAGPDTNAWINQNGRYFFRTRDHMADIEKLYGASRTMPGMDGAEHFRMRRSLRGSYSRKLLEARLDELYRLCRTSLQEWQPGDVIPAAAACQKHISLQISNILIGVDTTDYLGDLLKYQHLSLVTHVQRALPKFLMHTPSMRKKRRYVTKVIDSIYEVHTPAQRRNK
;
A
#
# COMPACT_ATOMS: atom_id res chain seq x y z
N MET A 1 11.22 -22.60 -5.41
CA MET A 1 10.51 -21.60 -4.59
C MET A 1 10.62 -22.02 -3.13
N ARG A 2 10.79 -21.06 -2.23
CA ARG A 2 10.82 -21.24 -0.77
C ARG A 2 9.42 -21.15 -0.18
N LEU A 3 9.20 -21.71 1.01
CA LEU A 3 7.91 -21.58 1.72
C LEU A 3 7.58 -20.11 2.02
N SER A 4 8.60 -19.32 2.33
CA SER A 4 8.48 -17.86 2.54
C SER A 4 7.90 -17.13 1.30
N GLU A 5 8.34 -17.51 0.10
CA GLU A 5 7.82 -16.98 -1.17
C GLU A 5 6.38 -17.43 -1.43
N GLU A 6 6.06 -18.69 -1.15
CA GLU A 6 4.69 -19.25 -1.27
C GLU A 6 3.69 -18.50 -0.38
N VAL A 7 4.05 -18.27 0.90
CA VAL A 7 3.21 -17.52 1.86
C VAL A 7 2.96 -16.09 1.37
N ILE A 8 4.00 -15.40 0.88
CA ILE A 8 3.85 -14.04 0.35
C ILE A 8 2.92 -14.01 -0.88
N LEU A 9 3.07 -14.97 -1.81
CA LEU A 9 2.19 -15.04 -2.98
C LEU A 9 0.74 -15.36 -2.61
N LEU A 10 0.50 -16.16 -1.57
CA LEU A 10 -0.87 -16.44 -1.09
C LEU A 10 -1.53 -15.17 -0.51
N LEU A 11 -0.79 -14.43 0.31
CA LEU A 11 -1.23 -13.19 0.96
C LEU A 11 -1.36 -12.00 0.00
N LEU A 12 -0.84 -12.10 -1.22
CA LEU A 12 -0.99 -11.06 -2.23
C LEU A 12 -2.44 -10.97 -2.74
N ASN A 13 -3.08 -9.84 -2.52
CA ASN A 13 -4.37 -9.51 -3.13
C ASN A 13 -4.14 -8.86 -4.51
N GLU A 14 -4.44 -9.61 -5.57
CA GLU A 14 -4.25 -9.19 -6.96
C GLU A 14 -5.16 -8.04 -7.39
N GLU A 15 -6.34 -7.91 -6.78
CA GLU A 15 -7.28 -6.83 -7.09
C GLU A 15 -6.83 -5.48 -6.54
N SER A 16 -6.05 -5.51 -5.46
CA SER A 16 -5.57 -4.30 -4.77
C SER A 16 -4.09 -4.05 -4.92
N GLY A 17 -3.33 -5.04 -5.38
CA GLY A 17 -1.88 -4.98 -5.54
C GLY A 17 -1.14 -4.93 -4.21
N TYR A 18 -1.72 -5.53 -3.18
CA TYR A 18 -1.38 -5.29 -1.79
C TYR A 18 -1.37 -6.61 -1.01
N MET A 19 -0.50 -6.71 -0.01
CA MET A 19 -0.56 -7.81 0.95
C MET A 19 -1.75 -7.65 1.88
N GLU A 20 -2.47 -8.74 2.11
CA GLU A 20 -3.56 -8.82 3.07
C GLU A 20 -3.06 -8.49 4.49
N HIS A 21 -3.94 -7.90 5.30
CA HIS A 21 -3.56 -7.46 6.63
C HIS A 21 -3.50 -8.66 7.58
N VAL A 22 -2.28 -9.08 7.92
CA VAL A 22 -2.01 -10.03 9.00
C VAL A 22 -1.50 -9.26 10.21
N GLY A 23 -1.89 -9.67 11.42
CA GLY A 23 -1.36 -9.08 12.65
C GLY A 23 0.19 -9.13 12.64
N GLY A 24 0.85 -8.02 12.98
CA GLY A 24 2.30 -7.89 12.78
C GLY A 24 3.13 -9.01 13.42
N TRP A 25 2.75 -9.48 14.61
CA TRP A 25 3.40 -10.61 15.26
C TRP A 25 3.12 -11.95 14.57
N ASN A 26 1.87 -12.22 14.19
CA ASN A 26 1.50 -13.43 13.44
C ASN A 26 2.27 -13.52 12.13
N MET A 27 2.36 -12.41 11.39
CA MET A 27 3.16 -12.33 10.16
C MET A 27 4.63 -12.61 10.46
N ALA A 28 5.16 -12.05 11.56
CA ALA A 28 6.54 -12.25 11.94
C ALA A 28 6.85 -13.72 12.28
N CYS A 29 6.00 -14.36 13.07
CA CYS A 29 6.11 -15.79 13.38
C CYS A 29 5.95 -16.67 12.14
N ALA A 30 5.03 -16.35 11.22
CA ALA A 30 4.86 -17.12 10.00
C ALA A 30 6.08 -17.00 9.07
N MET A 31 6.61 -15.78 8.87
CA MET A 31 7.82 -15.61 8.04
C MET A 31 9.04 -16.28 8.68
N ALA A 32 9.23 -16.14 9.99
CA ALA A 32 10.29 -16.84 10.72
C ALA A 32 10.14 -18.38 10.65
N GLY A 33 8.93 -18.87 10.87
CA GLY A 33 8.58 -20.28 10.77
C GLY A 33 8.82 -20.84 9.38
N SER A 34 8.55 -20.07 8.32
CA SER A 34 8.81 -20.49 6.94
C SER A 34 10.30 -20.67 6.65
N VAL A 35 11.17 -19.83 7.24
CA VAL A 35 12.62 -19.95 7.12
C VAL A 35 13.14 -21.20 7.84
N LEU A 36 12.66 -21.46 9.06
CA LEU A 36 13.00 -22.69 9.79
C LEU A 36 12.47 -23.94 9.08
N ALA A 37 11.25 -23.87 8.53
CA ALA A 37 10.67 -24.95 7.73
C ALA A 37 11.51 -25.26 6.49
N ASP A 38 11.96 -24.24 5.75
CA ASP A 38 12.85 -24.42 4.60
C ASP A 38 14.21 -25.03 5.02
N LEU A 39 14.78 -24.65 6.17
CA LEU A 39 15.99 -25.26 6.73
C LEU A 39 15.80 -26.73 7.11
N ALA A 40 14.65 -27.08 7.69
CA ALA A 40 14.30 -28.45 8.04
C ALA A 40 14.11 -29.32 6.80
N LEU A 41 13.45 -28.79 5.76
CA LEU A 41 13.29 -29.47 4.46
C LEU A 41 14.63 -29.69 3.73
N GLU A 42 15.65 -28.87 4.01
CA GLU A 42 17.02 -29.07 3.53
C GLU A 42 17.90 -29.91 4.46
N PHE A 43 17.34 -30.51 5.50
CA PHE A 43 18.05 -31.33 6.49
C PHE A 43 19.20 -30.58 7.18
N ARG A 44 19.10 -29.25 7.34
CA ARG A 44 20.07 -28.45 8.10
C ARG A 44 19.79 -28.46 9.59
N ILE A 45 18.51 -28.53 9.95
CA ILE A 45 18.04 -28.57 11.32
C ILE A 45 17.00 -29.69 11.47
N ASP A 46 16.81 -30.14 12.71
CA ASP A 46 15.68 -30.97 13.12
C ASP A 46 15.05 -30.37 14.37
N THR A 47 13.77 -30.66 14.61
CA THR A 47 13.03 -30.11 15.75
C THR A 47 12.26 -31.20 16.46
N ASP A 48 12.37 -31.24 17.78
CA ASP A 48 11.48 -31.99 18.65
C ASP A 48 10.60 -31.03 19.49
N LEU A 49 9.84 -31.56 20.45
CA LEU A 49 8.95 -30.75 21.31
C LEU A 49 9.71 -29.84 22.29
N GLU A 50 10.94 -30.21 22.65
CA GLU A 50 11.77 -29.63 23.70
C GLU A 50 12.96 -28.82 23.17
N SER A 51 13.47 -29.14 21.98
CA SER A 51 14.70 -28.58 21.43
C SER A 51 14.74 -28.56 19.90
N LEU A 52 15.47 -27.59 19.36
CA LEU A 52 15.89 -27.57 17.95
C LEU A 52 17.34 -28.05 17.90
N THR A 53 17.62 -29.03 17.05
CA THR A 53 18.96 -29.59 16.87
C THR A 53 19.54 -29.19 15.52
N LEU A 54 20.83 -28.85 15.52
CA LEU A 54 21.56 -28.55 14.30
C LEU A 54 22.12 -29.85 13.71
N LEU A 55 21.72 -30.17 12.48
CA LEU A 55 22.20 -31.36 11.77
C LEU A 55 23.44 -31.05 10.93
N ASP A 56 23.41 -29.94 10.19
CA ASP A 56 24.48 -29.51 9.30
C ASP A 56 24.58 -27.98 9.27
N SER A 57 25.78 -27.47 9.53
CA SER A 57 26.10 -26.03 9.54
C SER A 57 26.58 -25.51 8.18
N THR A 58 26.66 -26.38 7.16
CA THR A 58 27.10 -25.99 5.82
C THR A 58 26.13 -24.97 5.21
N PRO A 59 26.62 -23.81 4.73
CA PRO A 59 25.78 -22.81 4.07
C PRO A 59 24.95 -23.42 2.94
N THR A 60 23.68 -23.04 2.89
CA THR A 60 22.71 -23.46 1.86
C THR A 60 22.96 -22.73 0.53
N GLY A 61 23.65 -21.58 0.58
CA GLY A 61 23.79 -20.66 -0.56
C GLY A 61 22.57 -19.76 -0.75
N ASP A 62 21.62 -19.79 0.19
CA ASP A 62 20.42 -18.97 0.20
C ASP A 62 20.56 -17.82 1.21
N GLU A 63 20.53 -16.58 0.72
CA GLU A 63 20.61 -15.35 1.52
C GLU A 63 19.56 -15.26 2.65
N LEU A 64 18.42 -15.93 2.54
CA LEU A 64 17.38 -15.96 3.58
C LEU A 64 17.71 -16.95 4.71
N LEU A 65 18.27 -18.11 4.35
CA LEU A 65 18.47 -19.23 5.28
C LEU A 65 19.81 -19.11 6.01
N ASP A 66 20.87 -18.73 5.30
CA ASP A 66 22.24 -18.73 5.82
C ASP A 66 22.44 -17.84 7.06
N PRO A 67 21.85 -16.63 7.16
CA PRO A 67 22.00 -15.80 8.36
C PRO A 67 21.30 -16.38 9.60
N VAL A 68 20.25 -17.19 9.42
CA VAL A 68 19.56 -17.89 10.51
C VAL A 68 20.33 -19.15 10.89
N LEU A 69 20.80 -19.91 9.90
CA LEU A 69 21.62 -21.10 10.13
C LEU A 69 22.93 -20.76 10.87
N ALA A 70 23.62 -19.71 10.46
CA ALA A 70 24.84 -19.24 11.14
C ALA A 70 24.55 -18.86 12.61
N GLN A 71 23.42 -18.19 12.85
CA GLN A 71 23.02 -17.82 14.21
C GLN A 71 22.70 -19.05 15.08
N ILE A 72 22.09 -20.09 14.51
CA ILE A 72 21.85 -21.37 15.19
C ILE A 72 23.18 -22.08 15.48
N ALA A 73 24.13 -22.07 14.55
CA ALA A 73 25.43 -22.69 14.70
C ALA A 73 26.32 -22.01 15.75
N GLU A 74 26.19 -20.69 15.94
CA GLU A 74 26.93 -19.92 16.94
C GLU A 74 26.32 -19.97 18.34
N ALA A 75 25.06 -20.39 18.47
CA ALA A 75 24.39 -20.41 19.75
C ALA A 75 24.91 -21.52 20.68
N PRO A 76 24.90 -21.30 22.01
CA PRO A 76 25.21 -22.34 22.96
C PRO A 76 24.28 -23.55 22.77
N LEU A 77 24.82 -24.77 22.94
CA LEU A 77 24.10 -26.06 22.93
C LEU A 77 23.11 -26.24 24.11
N GLU A 78 22.46 -25.15 24.54
CA GLU A 78 21.35 -25.22 25.47
C GLU A 78 20.08 -25.66 24.72
N ASN A 79 19.16 -26.36 25.41
CA ASN A 79 17.88 -26.86 24.86
C ASN A 79 16.94 -25.70 24.49
N GLN A 80 17.30 -24.94 23.45
CA GLN A 80 16.49 -23.88 22.91
C GLN A 80 15.43 -24.50 22.01
N THR A 81 14.17 -24.22 22.34
CA THR A 81 13.01 -24.76 21.62
C THR A 81 12.91 -24.15 20.22
N ALA A 82 12.21 -24.82 19.31
CA ALA A 82 11.84 -24.24 18.02
C ALA A 82 11.09 -22.90 18.17
N GLN A 83 10.28 -22.75 19.22
CA GLN A 83 9.60 -21.49 19.54
C GLN A 83 10.59 -20.34 19.78
N TYR A 84 11.63 -20.56 20.58
CA TYR A 84 12.65 -19.54 20.84
C TYR A 84 13.28 -19.02 19.53
N TRP A 85 13.60 -19.93 18.62
CA TRP A 85 14.17 -19.58 17.32
C TRP A 85 13.20 -18.83 16.41
N ILE A 86 11.91 -19.15 16.46
CA ILE A 86 10.85 -18.40 15.77
C ILE A 86 10.80 -16.96 16.31
N GLU A 87 10.72 -16.78 17.62
CA GLU A 87 10.65 -15.46 18.25
C GLU A 87 11.91 -14.62 17.98
N LYS A 88 13.08 -15.27 18.00
CA LYS A 88 14.35 -14.61 17.71
C LYS A 88 14.46 -14.19 16.23
N THR A 89 13.99 -15.04 15.33
CA THR A 89 13.99 -14.75 13.88
C THR A 89 12.91 -13.74 13.51
N ALA A 90 11.81 -13.68 14.26
CA ALA A 90 10.74 -12.70 14.07
C ALA A 90 11.20 -11.24 14.24
N ASP A 91 12.29 -10.98 14.97
CA ASP A 91 12.90 -9.64 15.02
C ASP A 91 13.45 -9.17 13.66
N ARG A 92 13.74 -10.10 12.74
CA ARG A 92 14.26 -9.83 11.39
C ARG A 92 13.20 -9.91 10.29
N THR A 93 11.91 -10.00 10.64
CA THR A 93 10.82 -10.21 9.67
C THR A 93 10.78 -9.17 8.55
N GLU A 94 11.02 -7.90 8.83
CA GLU A 94 11.00 -6.84 7.80
C GLU A 94 12.03 -7.13 6.71
N TRP A 95 13.26 -7.48 7.11
CA TRP A 95 14.32 -7.89 6.19
C TRP A 95 13.97 -9.17 5.41
N VAL A 96 13.37 -10.17 6.05
CA VAL A 96 12.91 -11.40 5.37
C VAL A 96 11.90 -11.08 4.28
N ILE A 97 10.88 -10.28 4.59
CA ILE A 97 9.82 -9.89 3.64
C ILE A 97 10.40 -9.08 2.48
N GLU A 98 11.26 -8.10 2.76
CA GLU A 98 11.91 -7.29 1.72
C GLU A 98 12.75 -8.14 0.77
N THR A 99 13.51 -9.08 1.32
CA THR A 99 14.36 -10.00 0.53
C THR A 99 13.52 -10.94 -0.33
N VAL A 100 12.43 -11.48 0.22
CA VAL A 100 11.47 -12.32 -0.53
C VAL A 100 10.83 -11.53 -1.67
N LEU A 101 10.34 -10.31 -1.40
CA LEU A 101 9.73 -9.47 -2.43
C LEU A 101 10.73 -9.12 -3.54
N LYS A 102 11.97 -8.79 -3.18
CA LYS A 102 13.06 -8.54 -4.14
C LYS A 102 13.30 -9.74 -5.04
N ARG A 103 13.41 -10.95 -4.48
CA ARG A 103 13.60 -12.19 -5.25
C ARG A 103 12.43 -12.47 -6.19
N LEU A 104 11.20 -12.27 -5.73
CA LEU A 104 10.01 -12.45 -6.56
C LEU A 104 9.99 -11.48 -7.76
N VAL A 105 10.55 -10.27 -7.60
CA VAL A 105 10.75 -9.33 -8.72
C VAL A 105 11.85 -9.78 -9.66
N GLU A 106 13.03 -10.14 -9.12
CA GLU A 106 14.18 -10.60 -9.91
C GLU A 106 13.84 -11.85 -10.73
N ASN A 107 13.02 -12.74 -10.17
CA ASN A 107 12.51 -13.93 -10.83
C ASN A 107 11.35 -13.66 -11.80
N ASN A 108 10.98 -12.40 -12.06
CA ASN A 108 9.87 -12.00 -12.94
C ASN A 108 8.51 -12.60 -12.55
N ILE A 109 8.31 -12.85 -11.24
CA ILE A 109 7.02 -13.30 -10.70
C ILE A 109 6.16 -12.09 -10.32
N LEU A 110 6.77 -11.10 -9.67
CA LEU A 110 6.13 -9.84 -9.29
C LEU A 110 6.72 -8.64 -10.03
N ASP A 111 5.89 -7.62 -10.22
CA ASP A 111 6.29 -6.27 -10.61
C ASP A 111 6.05 -5.33 -9.42
N HIS A 112 7.03 -4.48 -9.12
CA HIS A 112 6.89 -3.37 -8.16
C HIS A 112 6.45 -2.10 -8.89
N ASP A 113 5.37 -1.46 -8.45
CA ASP A 113 5.04 -0.10 -8.86
C ASP A 113 5.64 0.91 -7.87
N SER A 114 6.11 2.05 -8.39
CA SER A 114 6.61 3.18 -7.61
C SER A 114 5.70 3.67 -6.47
N GLY A 115 4.41 3.34 -6.51
CA GLY A 115 3.45 3.62 -5.44
C GLY A 115 3.43 2.60 -4.29
N GLY A 116 4.35 1.63 -4.23
CA GLY A 116 4.38 0.58 -3.22
C GLY A 116 3.38 -0.55 -3.47
N PHE A 117 2.94 -0.72 -4.73
CA PHE A 117 2.03 -1.78 -5.12
C PHE A 117 2.81 -2.95 -5.72
N TRP A 118 2.35 -4.15 -5.43
CA TRP A 118 2.87 -5.40 -5.96
C TRP A 118 1.82 -6.02 -6.87
N SER A 119 2.20 -6.39 -8.08
CA SER A 119 1.30 -7.13 -8.97
C SER A 119 2.03 -8.32 -9.57
N LEU A 120 1.31 -9.39 -9.88
CA LEU A 120 1.88 -10.45 -10.70
C LEU A 120 2.39 -9.87 -12.02
N ASN A 121 3.59 -10.30 -12.42
CA ASN A 121 4.18 -9.90 -13.69
C ASN A 121 3.20 -10.17 -14.84
N ARG A 122 3.24 -9.33 -15.87
CA ARG A 122 2.30 -9.39 -17.00
C ARG A 122 2.18 -10.78 -17.63
N ASN A 123 3.29 -11.52 -17.74
CA ASN A 123 3.28 -12.85 -18.32
C ASN A 123 2.58 -13.86 -17.39
N VAL A 124 2.93 -13.83 -16.10
CA VAL A 124 2.33 -14.68 -15.06
C VAL A 124 0.84 -14.42 -14.94
N SER A 125 0.43 -13.16 -14.87
CA SER A 125 -0.99 -12.76 -14.74
C SER A 125 -1.85 -13.18 -15.93
N ARG A 126 -1.31 -13.20 -17.16
CA ARG A 126 -2.08 -13.54 -18.37
C ARG A 126 -2.14 -15.02 -18.67
N THR A 127 -1.05 -15.74 -18.40
CA THR A 127 -0.90 -17.15 -18.81
C THR A 127 -1.10 -18.10 -17.64
N GLY A 128 -1.00 -17.62 -16.39
CA GLY A 128 -0.91 -18.46 -15.20
C GLY A 128 0.41 -19.23 -15.08
N VAL A 129 1.33 -19.07 -16.05
CA VAL A 129 2.60 -19.78 -16.13
C VAL A 129 3.68 -18.94 -15.47
N TYR A 130 4.34 -19.54 -14.48
CA TYR A 130 5.46 -18.94 -13.77
C TYR A 130 6.76 -19.26 -14.53
N PRO A 131 7.77 -18.38 -14.49
CA PRO A 131 9.07 -18.65 -15.11
C PRO A 131 9.67 -19.97 -14.62
N PRO A 132 10.48 -20.68 -15.43
CA PRO A 132 11.05 -21.99 -15.07
C PRO A 132 11.85 -21.97 -13.76
N THR A 133 12.46 -20.83 -13.43
CA THR A 133 13.18 -20.57 -12.17
C THR A 133 12.25 -20.50 -10.94
N GLY A 134 10.95 -20.28 -11.13
CA GLY A 134 9.96 -20.09 -10.06
C GLY A 134 9.28 -21.36 -9.56
N GLY A 135 9.34 -22.49 -10.29
CA GLY A 135 8.98 -23.84 -9.84
C GLY A 135 7.53 -24.15 -9.43
N ILE A 136 6.76 -23.20 -8.86
CA ILE A 136 5.42 -23.46 -8.31
C ILE A 136 4.57 -22.20 -8.54
N THR A 137 3.35 -22.38 -9.06
CA THR A 137 2.42 -21.27 -9.29
C THR A 137 1.55 -21.03 -8.06
N ARG A 138 1.09 -19.78 -7.82
CA ARG A 138 0.10 -19.49 -6.76
C ARG A 138 -1.13 -20.39 -6.85
N GLN A 139 -1.58 -20.72 -8.06
CA GLN A 139 -2.71 -21.62 -8.27
C GLN A 139 -2.38 -23.05 -7.86
N VAL A 140 -1.17 -23.53 -8.16
CA VAL A 140 -0.69 -24.84 -7.70
C VAL A 140 -0.56 -24.86 -6.19
N THR A 141 -0.02 -23.82 -5.56
CA THR A 141 0.04 -23.68 -4.10
C THR A 141 -1.37 -23.74 -3.48
N LYS A 142 -2.34 -23.02 -4.06
CA LYS A 142 -3.74 -23.11 -3.64
C LYS A 142 -4.29 -24.51 -3.80
N SER A 143 -4.13 -25.13 -4.97
CA SER A 143 -4.60 -26.50 -5.22
C SER A 143 -3.99 -27.51 -4.26
N ARG A 144 -2.71 -27.39 -3.92
CA ARG A 144 -2.05 -28.25 -2.93
C ARG A 144 -2.64 -28.09 -1.53
N ILE A 145 -2.92 -26.85 -1.11
CA ILE A 145 -3.65 -26.60 0.15
C ILE A 145 -5.03 -27.25 0.08
N PHE A 146 -5.81 -27.02 -0.97
CA PHE A 146 -7.14 -27.61 -1.11
C PHE A 146 -7.10 -29.14 -1.09
N SER A 147 -6.18 -29.77 -1.81
CA SER A 147 -6.00 -31.24 -1.77
C SER A 147 -5.66 -31.72 -0.37
N ALA A 148 -4.71 -31.08 0.33
CA ALA A 148 -4.38 -31.45 1.71
C ALA A 148 -5.58 -31.36 2.66
N LEU A 149 -6.50 -30.41 2.42
CA LEU A 149 -7.69 -30.18 3.25
C LEU A 149 -8.88 -31.08 2.89
N LEU A 150 -9.04 -31.45 1.63
CA LEU A 150 -10.22 -32.19 1.15
C LEU A 150 -9.97 -33.70 1.06
N ASP A 151 -8.73 -34.11 0.78
CA ASP A 151 -8.38 -35.51 0.60
C ASP A 151 -8.11 -36.18 1.97
N GLU A 152 -8.54 -37.44 2.12
CA GLU A 152 -8.30 -38.23 3.34
C GLU A 152 -6.87 -38.79 3.43
N GLU A 153 -6.06 -38.65 2.38
CA GLU A 153 -4.68 -39.10 2.35
C GLU A 153 -3.77 -38.27 3.28
N ILE A 154 -2.60 -38.82 3.63
CA ILE A 154 -1.58 -38.11 4.40
C ILE A 154 -0.91 -37.08 3.48
N PRO A 155 -0.99 -35.77 3.76
CA PRO A 155 -0.40 -34.75 2.90
C PRO A 155 1.14 -34.82 2.90
N ASP A 156 1.75 -34.30 1.83
CA ASP A 156 3.19 -34.13 1.75
C ASP A 156 3.71 -33.22 2.89
N PRO A 157 4.89 -33.50 3.50
CA PRO A 157 5.42 -32.68 4.60
C PRO A 157 5.49 -31.18 4.29
N ARG A 158 5.81 -30.81 3.04
CA ARG A 158 5.84 -29.41 2.61
C ARG A 158 4.45 -28.78 2.63
N ASP A 159 3.42 -29.53 2.30
CA ASP A 159 2.03 -29.09 2.31
C ASP A 159 1.48 -28.96 3.73
N VAL A 160 1.87 -29.86 4.64
CA VAL A 160 1.60 -29.74 6.08
C VAL A 160 2.18 -28.43 6.64
N LEU A 161 3.44 -28.12 6.31
CA LEU A 161 4.10 -26.89 6.72
C LEU A 161 3.39 -25.65 6.16
N LEU A 162 3.04 -25.68 4.88
CA LEU A 162 2.35 -24.57 4.22
C LEU A 162 0.96 -24.32 4.84
N VAL A 163 0.18 -25.37 5.09
CA VAL A 163 -1.12 -25.29 5.78
C VAL A 163 -0.95 -24.66 7.16
N SER A 164 0.07 -25.09 7.92
CA SER A 164 0.37 -24.55 9.26
C SER A 164 0.74 -23.06 9.22
N LEU A 165 1.53 -22.64 8.22
CA LEU A 165 1.92 -21.23 8.02
C LEU A 165 0.71 -20.35 7.65
N VAL A 166 -0.18 -20.86 6.80
CA VAL A 166 -1.42 -20.16 6.41
C VAL A 166 -2.39 -20.06 7.60
N ALA A 167 -2.46 -21.11 8.44
CA ALA A 167 -3.23 -21.09 9.69
C ALA A 167 -2.74 -19.99 10.63
N ALA A 168 -1.41 -19.92 10.83
CA ALA A 168 -0.77 -18.94 11.69
C ALA A 168 -1.05 -17.48 11.26
N CYS A 169 -1.17 -17.25 9.95
CA CYS A 169 -1.50 -15.94 9.38
C CYS A 169 -3.00 -15.58 9.46
N ASP A 170 -3.88 -16.48 9.91
CA ASP A 170 -5.34 -16.36 9.78
C ASP A 170 -5.78 -16.11 8.32
N ALA A 171 -5.04 -16.72 7.38
CA ALA A 171 -5.16 -16.44 5.95
C ALA A 171 -6.10 -17.39 5.20
N PHE A 172 -6.66 -18.42 5.86
CA PHE A 172 -7.59 -19.36 5.22
C PHE A 172 -8.86 -18.70 4.72
N ARG A 173 -9.33 -17.63 5.38
CA ARG A 173 -10.48 -16.84 4.94
C ARG A 173 -10.28 -16.11 3.61
N LEU A 174 -9.03 -16.06 3.12
CA LEU A 174 -8.69 -15.53 1.79
C LEU A 174 -8.75 -16.62 0.71
N LEU A 175 -8.66 -17.88 1.11
CA LEU A 175 -8.56 -19.04 0.23
C LEU A 175 -9.89 -19.80 0.15
N LEU A 176 -10.64 -19.83 1.25
CA LEU A 176 -11.87 -20.58 1.46
C LEU A 176 -13.04 -19.63 1.70
N THR A 177 -14.22 -20.03 1.24
CA THR A 177 -15.48 -19.44 1.70
C THR A 177 -15.71 -19.77 3.19
N GLU A 178 -16.59 -19.02 3.86
CA GLU A 178 -16.89 -19.26 5.28
C GLU A 178 -17.41 -20.69 5.51
N GLU A 179 -18.22 -21.20 4.57
CA GLU A 179 -18.75 -22.57 4.63
C GLU A 179 -17.63 -23.61 4.47
N GLU A 180 -16.76 -23.48 3.47
CA GLU A 180 -15.62 -24.38 3.28
C GLU A 180 -14.66 -24.35 4.46
N PHE A 181 -14.42 -23.17 5.04
CA PHE A 181 -13.55 -23.01 6.19
C PHE A 181 -14.08 -23.74 7.42
N GLU A 182 -15.37 -23.61 7.73
CA GLU A 182 -15.98 -24.33 8.85
C GLU A 182 -15.94 -25.85 8.65
N HIS A 183 -16.14 -26.35 7.43
CA HIS A 183 -16.02 -27.78 7.14
C HIS A 183 -14.57 -28.28 7.22
N ALA A 184 -13.59 -27.49 6.79
CA ALA A 184 -12.18 -27.86 6.80
C ALA A 184 -11.51 -27.65 8.17
N ARG A 185 -12.17 -27.00 9.12
CA ARG A 185 -11.58 -26.55 10.40
C ARG A 185 -10.92 -27.68 11.20
N ASP A 186 -11.62 -28.78 11.37
CA ASP A 186 -11.11 -29.94 12.12
C ASP A 186 -9.92 -30.59 11.41
N ARG A 187 -9.95 -30.61 10.07
CA ARG A 187 -8.84 -31.11 9.25
C ARG A 187 -7.63 -30.18 9.29
N ILE A 188 -7.82 -28.86 9.27
CA ILE A 188 -6.75 -27.88 9.45
C ILE A 188 -6.06 -28.09 10.80
N ASP A 189 -6.83 -28.22 11.89
CA ASP A 189 -6.28 -28.45 13.23
C ASP A 189 -5.53 -29.78 13.32
N LEU A 190 -6.04 -30.85 12.68
CA LEU A 190 -5.35 -32.13 12.58
C LEU A 190 -4.00 -31.99 11.85
N ILE A 191 -3.98 -31.35 10.69
CA ILE A 191 -2.76 -31.17 9.89
C ILE A 191 -1.74 -30.33 10.65
N CYS A 192 -2.16 -29.25 11.32
CA CYS A 192 -1.25 -28.41 12.11
C CYS A 192 -0.59 -29.19 13.26
N LYS A 193 -1.22 -30.26 13.77
CA LYS A 193 -0.64 -31.15 14.80
C LYS A 193 0.31 -32.22 14.24
N MET A 194 0.39 -32.39 12.92
CA MET A 194 1.29 -33.36 12.29
C MET A 194 2.73 -32.87 12.21
N ASP A 195 2.96 -31.57 12.35
CA ASP A 195 4.28 -30.94 12.19
C ASP A 195 4.70 -30.18 13.45
N LEU A 196 5.97 -30.33 13.82
CA LEU A 196 6.53 -29.77 15.05
C LEU A 196 6.90 -28.29 14.88
N VAL A 197 7.27 -27.87 13.66
CA VAL A 197 7.51 -26.45 13.35
C VAL A 197 6.20 -25.67 13.40
N GLY A 198 5.13 -26.20 12.80
CA GLY A 198 3.76 -25.66 12.83
C GLY A 198 3.23 -25.51 14.26
N GLN A 199 3.42 -26.53 15.09
CA GLN A 199 3.10 -26.46 16.52
C GLN A 199 3.93 -25.41 17.27
N ALA A 200 5.21 -25.25 16.94
CA ALA A 200 6.05 -24.20 17.54
C ALA A 200 5.59 -22.79 17.14
N ILE A 201 5.16 -22.59 15.88
CA ILE A 201 4.57 -21.33 15.41
C ILE A 201 3.27 -21.04 16.18
N GLY A 202 2.40 -22.04 16.32
CA GLY A 202 1.16 -21.92 17.10
C GLY A 202 1.41 -21.49 18.54
N ARG A 203 2.36 -22.15 19.22
CA ARG A 203 2.80 -21.79 20.59
C ARG A 203 3.34 -20.36 20.68
N ALA A 204 4.20 -19.94 19.75
CA ALA A 204 4.74 -18.57 19.71
C ALA A 204 3.65 -17.49 19.58
N ILE A 205 2.61 -17.79 18.79
CA ILE A 205 1.47 -16.88 18.60
C ILE A 205 0.57 -16.84 19.84
N GLU A 206 0.28 -18.01 20.43
CA GLU A 206 -0.51 -18.09 21.67
C GLU A 206 0.19 -17.42 22.85
N GLU A 207 1.49 -17.63 23.01
CA GLU A 207 2.27 -17.01 24.08
C GLU A 207 2.29 -15.48 23.94
N SER A 208 2.45 -14.94 22.72
CA SER A 208 2.36 -13.48 22.54
C SER A 208 0.96 -12.92 22.82
N ARG A 209 -0.11 -13.71 22.64
CA ARG A 209 -1.47 -13.28 23.05
C ARG A 209 -1.59 -13.23 24.58
N ALA A 210 -0.97 -14.17 25.29
CA ALA A 210 -0.95 -14.22 26.74
C ALA A 210 0.03 -13.20 27.37
N ARG A 211 1.16 -12.92 26.71
CA ARG A 211 2.21 -11.98 27.08
C ARG A 211 2.70 -11.24 25.84
N PRO A 212 2.12 -10.07 25.49
CA PRO A 212 2.62 -9.32 24.34
C PRO A 212 4.09 -8.93 24.55
N ALA A 213 4.99 -9.56 23.79
CA ALA A 213 6.46 -9.42 23.90
C ALA A 213 6.94 -7.96 23.77
N ARG A 214 6.13 -7.12 23.11
CA ARG A 214 6.25 -5.67 23.15
C ARG A 214 4.95 -5.10 23.69
N MET A 215 4.90 -4.93 25.01
CA MET A 215 3.98 -3.96 25.59
C MET A 215 4.46 -2.61 25.05
N TYR A 216 3.83 -2.08 24.01
CA TYR A 216 3.95 -0.67 23.69
C TYR A 216 3.47 0.05 24.94
N VAL A 217 4.42 0.44 25.81
CA VAL A 217 4.14 1.46 26.78
C VAL A 217 3.72 2.63 25.94
N SER A 218 2.41 2.85 25.87
CA SER A 218 1.83 4.07 25.40
C SER A 218 2.40 5.14 26.31
N HIS A 219 3.58 5.65 25.96
CA HIS A 219 4.06 6.92 26.45
C HIS A 219 3.14 7.95 25.80
N SER A 220 1.91 8.06 26.32
CA SER A 220 0.91 9.02 25.92
C SER A 220 1.30 10.39 26.46
N LYS A 221 2.50 10.86 26.06
CA LYS A 221 2.75 12.30 26.07
C LYS A 221 1.59 12.90 25.29
N PRO A 222 0.83 13.84 25.89
CA PRO A 222 -0.33 14.41 25.23
C PRO A 222 0.14 15.06 23.93
N ILE A 223 -0.59 14.83 22.83
CA ILE A 223 -0.23 15.39 21.53
C ILE A 223 -0.13 16.92 21.68
N PRO A 224 1.05 17.51 21.40
CA PRO A 224 1.25 18.95 21.58
C PRO A 224 0.30 19.73 20.69
N ARG A 225 -0.32 20.78 21.25
CA ARG A 225 -1.25 21.64 20.52
C ARG A 225 -0.53 22.89 20.04
N VAL A 226 -0.61 23.15 18.75
CA VAL A 226 -0.09 24.37 18.12
C VAL A 226 -0.94 25.55 18.57
N ARG A 227 -0.30 26.59 19.09
CA ARG A 227 -0.99 27.83 19.47
C ARG A 227 -1.42 28.58 18.22
N LEU A 228 -2.67 29.07 18.18
CA LEU A 228 -3.19 29.78 17.00
C LEU A 228 -2.36 31.03 16.63
N SER A 229 -1.77 31.70 17.63
CA SER A 229 -0.86 32.83 17.44
C SER A 229 0.43 32.44 16.71
N ARG A 230 0.95 31.23 16.94
CA ARG A 230 2.10 30.68 16.19
C ARG A 230 1.73 30.42 14.74
N LEU A 231 0.55 29.84 14.51
CA LEU A 231 0.06 29.55 13.16
C LEU A 231 -0.17 30.84 12.35
N ILE A 232 -0.90 31.80 12.91
CA ILE A 232 -1.24 33.08 12.24
C ILE A 232 -0.03 34.01 12.13
N GLY A 233 0.88 33.94 13.11
CA GLY A 233 2.13 34.70 13.13
C GLY A 233 3.19 34.17 12.16
N ASN A 234 3.06 32.94 11.68
CA ASN A 234 4.04 32.37 10.75
C ASN A 234 3.94 33.06 9.38
N ARG A 235 5.07 33.64 8.93
CA ARG A 235 5.19 34.35 7.64
C ARG A 235 4.84 33.46 6.44
N ASN A 236 5.09 32.15 6.54
CA ASN A 236 4.83 31.19 5.47
C ASN A 236 3.34 30.94 5.25
N LEU A 237 2.51 31.05 6.29
CA LEU A 237 1.05 31.02 6.13
C LEU A 237 0.57 32.20 5.26
N ARG A 238 1.06 33.42 5.52
CA ARG A 238 0.69 34.62 4.74
C ARG A 238 1.16 34.57 3.29
N ARG A 239 2.29 33.90 3.04
CA ARG A 239 2.85 33.68 1.70
C ARG A 239 2.23 32.48 0.97
N GLY A 240 1.31 31.75 1.61
CA GLY A 240 0.73 30.53 1.04
C GLY A 240 1.70 29.34 0.95
N ASN A 241 2.88 29.41 1.58
CA ASN A 241 3.86 28.33 1.57
C ASN A 241 3.56 27.33 2.70
N LEU A 242 2.52 26.51 2.47
CA LEU A 242 2.05 25.52 3.44
C LEU A 242 3.10 24.45 3.74
N SER A 243 3.87 24.01 2.74
CA SER A 243 4.94 23.02 2.94
C SER A 243 5.93 23.51 3.98
N ARG A 244 6.43 24.75 3.84
CA ARG A 244 7.37 25.32 4.82
C ARG A 244 6.71 25.57 6.17
N LEU A 245 5.45 26.00 6.20
CA LEU A 245 4.70 26.17 7.44
C LEU A 245 4.66 24.86 8.24
N PHE A 246 4.31 23.74 7.61
CA PHE A 246 4.27 22.44 8.28
C PHE A 246 5.67 21.95 8.67
N THR A 247 6.72 22.26 7.90
CA THR A 247 8.10 22.01 8.30
C THR A 247 8.48 22.78 9.56
N ASP A 248 8.16 24.07 9.65
CA ASP A 248 8.46 24.88 10.83
C ASP A 248 7.73 24.33 12.07
N MET A 249 6.46 23.91 11.92
CA MET A 249 5.69 23.30 13.00
C MET A 249 6.23 21.93 13.41
N TYR A 250 6.68 21.11 12.46
CA TYR A 250 7.35 19.84 12.73
C TYR A 250 8.63 20.04 13.55
N LEU A 251 9.45 21.03 13.21
CA LEU A 251 10.69 21.32 13.94
C LEU A 251 10.43 21.84 15.36
N GLU A 252 9.34 22.59 15.59
CA GLU A 252 8.98 23.14 16.91
C GLU A 252 8.23 22.13 17.80
N TYR A 253 7.31 21.35 17.24
CA TYR A 253 6.36 20.51 17.98
C TYR A 253 6.61 18.99 17.84
N GLY A 254 7.53 18.59 16.97
CA GLY A 254 7.84 17.19 16.69
C GLY A 254 6.95 16.55 15.61
N PRO A 255 7.04 15.22 15.43
CA PRO A 255 6.39 14.50 14.32
C PRO A 255 4.87 14.42 14.42
N VAL A 256 4.31 14.53 15.62
CA VAL A 256 2.86 14.42 15.86
C VAL A 256 2.40 15.63 16.66
N PHE A 257 1.59 16.49 16.05
CA PHE A 257 1.05 17.68 16.71
C PHE A 257 -0.40 17.93 16.29
N ARG A 258 -1.14 18.73 17.07
CA ARG A 258 -2.53 19.08 16.79
C ARG A 258 -2.67 20.55 16.44
N ILE A 259 -3.30 20.83 15.31
CA ILE A 259 -3.77 22.17 14.92
C ILE A 259 -5.26 22.27 15.18
N GLN A 260 -5.75 23.43 15.60
CA GLN A 260 -7.19 23.64 15.82
C GLN A 260 -7.66 24.90 15.08
N PRO A 261 -8.10 24.76 13.82
CA PRO A 261 -8.67 25.86 13.06
C PRO A 261 -9.96 26.40 13.72
N PRO A 262 -10.30 27.69 13.52
CA PRO A 262 -11.43 28.35 14.20
C PRO A 262 -12.81 27.70 13.98
N PHE A 263 -12.97 26.90 12.93
CA PHE A 263 -14.23 26.27 12.54
C PHE A 263 -14.23 24.73 12.63
N VAL A 264 -13.20 24.14 13.27
CA VAL A 264 -13.04 22.68 13.40
C VAL A 264 -13.00 22.28 14.87
N GLY A 265 -14.12 21.79 15.39
CA GLY A 265 -14.30 21.55 16.84
C GLY A 265 -13.29 20.60 17.48
N LYS A 266 -12.91 19.50 16.80
CA LYS A 266 -11.97 18.50 17.35
C LYS A 266 -10.49 18.77 17.03
N GLY A 267 -10.20 19.80 16.23
CA GLY A 267 -8.88 20.02 15.63
C GLY A 267 -8.46 18.91 14.66
N VAL A 268 -7.29 19.05 14.05
CA VAL A 268 -6.68 18.09 13.13
C VAL A 268 -5.34 17.67 13.71
N VAL A 269 -5.09 16.36 13.79
CA VAL A 269 -3.77 15.82 14.10
C VAL A 269 -2.95 15.81 12.82
N VAL A 270 -1.78 16.44 12.87
CA VAL A 270 -0.81 16.47 11.79
C VAL A 270 0.29 15.49 12.12
N LEU A 271 0.55 14.61 11.16
CA LEU A 271 1.67 13.70 11.15
C LEU A 271 2.68 14.28 10.14
N ALA A 272 3.88 14.60 10.59
CA ALA A 272 4.88 15.29 9.78
C ALA A 272 6.29 14.73 10.01
N GLY A 273 7.12 14.80 8.97
CA GLY A 273 8.51 14.37 9.01
C GLY A 273 8.80 13.14 8.15
N PRO A 274 10.07 12.84 7.89
CA PRO A 274 10.48 11.75 7.00
C PRO A 274 10.05 10.37 7.52
N ASP A 275 10.27 10.08 8.80
CA ASP A 275 9.92 8.77 9.40
C ASP A 275 8.41 8.52 9.34
N THR A 276 7.64 9.57 9.58
CA THR A 276 6.18 9.52 9.49
C THR A 276 5.71 9.30 8.06
N ASN A 277 6.34 9.94 7.08
CA ASN A 277 6.03 9.72 5.67
C ASN A 277 6.34 8.28 5.25
N ALA A 278 7.49 7.74 5.67
CA ALA A 278 7.85 6.34 5.42
C ALA A 278 6.81 5.39 6.04
N TRP A 279 6.46 5.62 7.31
CA TRP A 279 5.45 4.84 8.02
C TRP A 279 4.07 4.92 7.35
N ILE A 280 3.61 6.10 6.93
CA ILE A 280 2.32 6.28 6.24
C ILE A 280 2.33 5.56 4.88
N ASN A 281 3.42 5.59 4.13
CA ASN A 281 3.50 4.88 2.85
C ASN A 281 3.38 3.36 3.04
N GLN A 282 3.94 2.81 4.12
CA GLN A 282 3.87 1.37 4.43
C GLN A 282 2.53 0.97 5.08
N ASN A 283 2.05 1.76 6.04
CA ASN A 283 0.97 1.38 6.97
C ASN A 283 -0.31 2.19 6.79
N GLY A 284 -0.26 3.32 6.09
CA GLY A 284 -1.32 4.32 6.10
C GLY A 284 -2.67 3.78 5.64
N ARG A 285 -2.70 2.84 4.71
CA ARG A 285 -3.92 2.17 4.22
C ARG A 285 -4.71 1.41 5.30
N TYR A 286 -4.04 0.97 6.37
CA TYR A 286 -4.69 0.20 7.44
C TYR A 286 -5.31 1.10 8.51
N PHE A 287 -4.75 2.30 8.67
CA PHE A 287 -5.12 3.22 9.75
C PHE A 287 -5.88 4.47 9.27
N PHE A 288 -5.78 4.82 7.98
CA PHE A 288 -6.43 6.00 7.40
C PHE A 288 -7.44 5.61 6.34
N ARG A 289 -8.49 6.43 6.23
CA ARG A 289 -9.51 6.35 5.18
C ARG A 289 -9.68 7.72 4.56
N THR A 290 -9.60 7.79 3.23
CA THR A 290 -9.71 9.06 2.51
C THR A 290 -11.15 9.36 2.14
N ARG A 291 -11.97 8.31 1.95
CA ARG A 291 -13.39 8.39 1.58
C ARG A 291 -14.18 9.38 2.43
N ASP A 292 -14.03 9.34 3.74
CA ASP A 292 -14.82 10.16 4.68
C ASP A 292 -14.47 11.66 4.57
N HIS A 293 -13.26 11.98 4.12
CA HIS A 293 -12.82 13.36 3.88
C HIS A 293 -13.19 13.88 2.49
N MET A 294 -13.33 12.99 1.49
CA MET A 294 -13.60 13.36 0.10
C MET A 294 -15.09 13.36 -0.27
N ALA A 295 -15.93 12.61 0.45
CA ALA A 295 -17.36 12.45 0.13
C ALA A 295 -18.12 13.77 -0.11
N ASP A 296 -17.81 14.80 0.68
CA ASP A 296 -18.38 16.15 0.55
C ASP A 296 -18.02 16.81 -0.80
N ILE A 297 -16.77 16.61 -1.27
CA ILE A 297 -16.34 17.08 -2.59
C ILE A 297 -16.97 16.26 -3.71
N GLU A 298 -17.02 14.93 -3.56
CA GLU A 298 -17.62 14.05 -4.57
C GLU A 298 -19.06 14.46 -4.85
N LYS A 299 -19.85 14.67 -3.78
CA LYS A 299 -21.21 15.21 -3.87
C LYS A 299 -21.27 16.59 -4.51
N LEU A 300 -20.34 17.48 -4.20
CA LEU A 300 -20.31 18.84 -4.75
C LEU A 300 -20.11 18.85 -6.27
N TYR A 301 -19.27 17.95 -6.79
CA TYR A 301 -19.02 17.80 -8.23
C TYR A 301 -20.01 16.84 -8.92
N GLY A 302 -20.89 16.16 -8.16
CA GLY A 302 -21.83 15.18 -8.71
C GLY A 302 -21.18 13.85 -9.09
N ALA A 303 -20.01 13.54 -8.54
CA ALA A 303 -19.31 12.29 -8.76
C ALA A 303 -19.75 11.24 -7.73
N SER A 304 -19.87 9.98 -8.17
CA SER A 304 -20.08 8.85 -7.24
C SER A 304 -18.80 8.50 -6.48
N ARG A 305 -17.66 8.65 -7.15
CA ARG A 305 -16.31 8.38 -6.64
C ARG A 305 -15.30 9.27 -7.36
N THR A 306 -14.21 9.58 -6.69
CA THR A 306 -13.05 10.26 -7.27
C THR A 306 -11.77 9.52 -6.93
N MET A 307 -10.76 9.60 -7.80
CA MET A 307 -9.45 8.97 -7.54
C MET A 307 -8.90 9.31 -6.15
N PRO A 308 -8.89 10.57 -5.68
CA PRO A 308 -8.42 10.88 -4.33
C PRO A 308 -9.32 10.36 -3.20
N GLY A 309 -10.59 10.04 -3.46
CA GLY A 309 -11.54 9.54 -2.46
C GLY A 309 -11.63 8.01 -2.39
N MET A 310 -11.04 7.30 -3.35
CA MET A 310 -10.96 5.83 -3.37
C MET A 310 -9.82 5.35 -2.48
N ASP A 311 -10.02 4.22 -1.78
CA ASP A 311 -9.01 3.54 -0.99
C ASP A 311 -8.89 2.06 -1.44
N GLY A 312 -7.76 1.41 -1.15
CA GLY A 312 -7.56 -0.03 -1.37
C GLY A 312 -7.73 -0.50 -2.83
N ALA A 313 -8.47 -1.61 -3.01
CA ALA A 313 -8.67 -2.29 -4.30
C ALA A 313 -9.31 -1.40 -5.38
N GLU A 314 -10.25 -0.54 -4.99
CA GLU A 314 -10.93 0.35 -5.93
C GLU A 314 -9.94 1.39 -6.49
N HIS A 315 -9.13 1.99 -5.63
CA HIS A 315 -8.08 2.94 -6.04
C HIS A 315 -7.04 2.28 -6.94
N PHE A 316 -6.59 1.07 -6.60
CA PHE A 316 -5.62 0.33 -7.43
C PHE A 316 -6.17 0.02 -8.83
N ARG A 317 -7.38 -0.54 -8.92
CA ARG A 317 -8.01 -0.87 -10.21
C ARG A 317 -8.14 0.36 -11.10
N MET A 318 -8.59 1.49 -10.54
CA MET A 318 -8.74 2.72 -11.29
C MET A 318 -7.37 3.34 -11.68
N ARG A 319 -6.36 3.27 -10.80
CA ARG A 319 -5.00 3.71 -11.16
C ARG A 319 -4.42 2.86 -12.28
N ARG A 320 -4.63 1.54 -12.24
CA ARG A 320 -4.16 0.59 -13.25
C ARG A 320 -4.82 0.83 -14.61
N SER A 321 -6.14 1.09 -14.65
CA SER A 321 -6.85 1.40 -15.89
C SER A 321 -6.37 2.73 -16.51
N LEU A 322 -6.09 3.73 -15.68
CA LEU A 322 -5.58 5.02 -16.12
C LEU A 322 -4.11 4.98 -16.56
N ARG A 323 -3.29 4.05 -16.05
CA ARG A 323 -1.84 3.99 -16.29
C ARG A 323 -1.44 4.08 -17.76
N GLY A 324 -2.20 3.44 -18.66
CA GLY A 324 -1.95 3.51 -20.10
C GLY A 324 -2.04 4.94 -20.66
N SER A 325 -3.02 5.72 -20.20
CA SER A 325 -3.26 7.11 -20.58
C SER A 325 -2.18 8.07 -20.08
N TYR A 326 -1.46 7.71 -19.03
CA TYR A 326 -0.34 8.50 -18.48
C TYR A 326 1.02 7.90 -18.84
N SER A 327 1.07 6.94 -19.76
CA SER A 327 2.31 6.24 -20.09
C SER A 327 3.25 7.11 -20.93
N ARG A 328 4.56 6.95 -20.70
CA ARG A 328 5.61 7.58 -21.51
C ARG A 328 5.41 7.32 -23.01
N LYS A 329 5.06 6.09 -23.39
CA LYS A 329 4.82 5.69 -24.77
C LYS A 329 3.70 6.49 -25.44
N LEU A 330 2.61 6.78 -24.73
CA LEU A 330 1.52 7.60 -25.27
C LEU A 330 1.96 9.06 -25.46
N LEU A 331 2.72 9.60 -24.51
CA LEU A 331 3.28 10.95 -24.62
C LEU A 331 4.29 11.04 -25.77
N GLU A 332 5.16 10.03 -25.93
CA GLU A 332 6.10 9.93 -27.05
C GLU A 332 5.39 9.96 -28.41
N ALA A 333 4.28 9.23 -28.54
CA ALA A 333 3.48 9.21 -29.76
C ALA A 333 2.80 10.56 -30.09
N ARG A 334 2.74 11.51 -29.14
CA ARG A 334 2.11 12.84 -29.30
C ARG A 334 3.10 14.00 -29.05
N LEU A 335 4.41 13.75 -29.14
CA LEU A 335 5.43 14.76 -28.86
C LEU A 335 5.31 15.99 -29.76
N ASP A 336 5.02 15.82 -31.05
CA ASP A 336 4.89 16.94 -31.98
C ASP A 336 3.73 17.88 -31.59
N GLU A 337 2.62 17.31 -31.14
CA GLU A 337 1.48 18.08 -30.64
C GLU A 337 1.82 18.81 -29.35
N LEU A 338 2.51 18.14 -28.41
CA LEU A 338 3.01 18.74 -27.18
C LEU A 338 3.96 19.92 -27.46
N TYR A 339 4.92 19.74 -28.35
CA TYR A 339 5.85 20.80 -28.74
C TYR A 339 5.14 21.98 -29.38
N ARG A 340 4.15 21.72 -30.25
CA ARG A 340 3.34 22.78 -30.85
C ARG A 340 2.57 23.57 -29.80
N LEU A 341 1.84 22.90 -28.89
CA LEU A 341 1.10 23.57 -27.81
C LEU A 341 2.02 24.37 -26.89
N CYS A 342 3.19 23.81 -26.57
CA CYS A 342 4.21 24.51 -25.78
C CYS A 342 4.69 25.79 -26.48
N ARG A 343 5.09 25.69 -27.76
CA ARG A 343 5.52 26.85 -28.56
C ARG A 343 4.44 27.91 -28.67
N THR A 344 3.19 27.53 -28.97
CA THR A 344 2.07 28.47 -29.03
C THR A 344 1.88 29.20 -27.70
N SER A 345 1.98 28.49 -26.58
CA SER A 345 1.79 29.13 -25.28
C SER A 345 2.96 30.04 -24.88
N LEU A 346 4.17 29.80 -25.40
CA LEU A 346 5.35 30.63 -25.15
C LEU A 346 5.42 31.86 -26.06
N GLN A 347 4.65 31.91 -27.17
CA GLN A 347 4.58 33.09 -28.05
C GLN A 347 4.04 34.34 -27.34
N GLU A 348 3.28 34.15 -26.25
CA GLU A 348 2.77 35.26 -25.43
C GLU A 348 3.87 35.93 -24.60
N TRP A 349 5.05 35.30 -24.46
CA TRP A 349 6.13 35.79 -23.61
C TRP A 349 7.07 36.72 -24.36
N GLN A 350 7.50 37.79 -23.70
CA GLN A 350 8.49 38.71 -24.22
C GLN A 350 9.78 38.70 -23.37
N PRO A 351 10.96 38.84 -23.98
CA PRO A 351 12.21 38.99 -23.23
C PRO A 351 12.11 40.14 -22.23
N GLY A 352 12.40 39.85 -20.96
CA GLY A 352 12.30 40.82 -19.86
C GLY A 352 11.03 40.71 -19.02
N ASP A 353 10.05 39.89 -19.42
CA ASP A 353 8.84 39.66 -18.63
C ASP A 353 9.16 39.03 -17.26
N VAL A 354 8.52 39.56 -16.21
CA VAL A 354 8.54 38.97 -14.87
C VAL A 354 7.27 38.16 -14.66
N ILE A 355 7.37 36.85 -14.87
CA ILE A 355 6.25 35.93 -14.76
C ILE A 355 6.26 35.14 -13.45
N PRO A 356 5.10 34.95 -12.78
CA PRO A 356 5.02 34.06 -11.63
C PRO A 356 5.18 32.60 -12.07
N ALA A 357 6.35 32.01 -11.83
CA ALA A 357 6.73 30.69 -12.33
C ALA A 357 5.66 29.60 -12.10
N ALA A 358 5.10 29.50 -10.88
CA ALA A 358 4.09 28.49 -10.56
C ALA A 358 2.79 28.65 -11.37
N ALA A 359 2.29 29.89 -11.52
CA ALA A 359 1.07 30.16 -12.27
C ALA A 359 1.28 29.95 -13.77
N ALA A 360 2.44 30.35 -14.28
CA ALA A 360 2.84 30.11 -15.66
C ALA A 360 2.91 28.60 -15.95
N CYS A 361 3.61 27.83 -15.12
CA CYS A 361 3.68 26.37 -15.23
C CYS A 361 2.29 25.72 -15.19
N GLN A 362 1.40 26.13 -14.28
CA GLN A 362 0.04 25.61 -14.22
C GLN A 362 -0.75 25.88 -15.51
N LYS A 363 -0.65 27.08 -16.08
CA LYS A 363 -1.29 27.42 -17.37
C LYS A 363 -0.77 26.52 -18.49
N HIS A 364 0.55 26.37 -18.61
CA HIS A 364 1.16 25.53 -19.65
C HIS A 364 0.82 24.05 -19.51
N ILE A 365 0.88 23.53 -18.29
CA ILE A 365 0.56 22.13 -18.00
C ILE A 365 -0.91 21.86 -18.32
N SER A 366 -1.82 22.76 -17.95
CA SER A 366 -3.25 22.58 -18.25
C SER A 366 -3.51 22.57 -19.76
N LEU A 367 -2.88 23.47 -20.52
CA LEU A 367 -2.98 23.53 -21.98
C LEU A 367 -2.56 22.21 -22.65
N GLN A 368 -1.47 21.62 -22.16
CA GLN A 368 -0.90 20.39 -22.74
C GLN A 368 -1.68 19.15 -22.28
N ILE A 369 -1.91 19.02 -20.98
CA ILE A 369 -2.43 17.79 -20.37
C ILE A 369 -3.94 17.65 -20.57
N SER A 370 -4.73 18.72 -20.43
CA SER A 370 -6.18 18.64 -20.56
C SER A 370 -6.60 18.22 -21.97
N ASN A 371 -5.93 18.74 -23.00
CA ASN A 371 -6.20 18.35 -24.38
C ASN A 371 -5.79 16.88 -24.66
N ILE A 372 -4.66 16.44 -24.11
CA ILE A 372 -4.16 15.08 -24.38
C ILE A 372 -4.95 14.01 -23.65
N LEU A 373 -5.28 14.25 -22.38
CA LEU A 373 -5.92 13.25 -21.51
C LEU A 373 -7.44 13.27 -21.59
N ILE A 374 -8.02 14.46 -21.71
CA ILE A 374 -9.46 14.67 -21.58
C ILE A 374 -10.07 15.07 -22.94
N GLY A 375 -9.27 15.56 -23.89
CA GLY A 375 -9.75 15.99 -25.21
C GLY A 375 -10.55 17.29 -25.18
N VAL A 376 -10.45 18.06 -24.09
CA VAL A 376 -11.19 19.31 -23.90
C VAL A 376 -10.22 20.43 -23.52
N ASP A 377 -10.30 21.55 -24.23
CA ASP A 377 -9.59 22.77 -23.87
C ASP A 377 -10.36 23.55 -22.79
N THR A 378 -9.63 23.95 -21.75
CA THR A 378 -10.16 24.66 -20.59
C THR A 378 -9.50 26.01 -20.34
N THR A 379 -8.64 26.45 -21.27
CA THR A 379 -7.74 27.59 -21.09
C THR A 379 -8.49 28.89 -20.77
N ASP A 380 -9.58 29.16 -21.48
CA ASP A 380 -10.36 30.41 -21.36
C ASP A 380 -10.95 30.65 -19.96
N TYR A 381 -11.16 29.58 -19.19
CA TYR A 381 -11.80 29.64 -17.88
C TYR A 381 -11.02 28.87 -16.80
N LEU A 382 -9.77 28.50 -17.07
CA LEU A 382 -8.88 27.80 -16.13
C LEU A 382 -8.76 28.54 -14.80
N GLY A 383 -8.61 29.87 -14.83
CA GLY A 383 -8.52 30.68 -13.60
C GLY A 383 -9.78 30.62 -12.74
N ASP A 384 -10.96 30.48 -13.36
CA ASP A 384 -12.23 30.33 -12.64
C ASP A 384 -12.40 28.91 -12.08
N LEU A 385 -11.95 27.87 -12.82
CA LEU A 385 -11.92 26.49 -12.33
C LEU A 385 -10.99 26.35 -11.12
N LEU A 386 -9.77 26.90 -11.19
CA LEU A 386 -8.81 26.84 -10.09
C LEU A 386 -9.33 27.55 -8.83
N LYS A 387 -10.00 28.72 -8.99
CA LYS A 387 -10.65 29.42 -7.87
C LYS A 387 -11.80 28.59 -7.29
N TYR A 388 -12.60 27.93 -8.13
CA TYR A 388 -13.67 27.04 -7.69
C TYR A 388 -13.11 25.83 -6.92
N GLN A 389 -12.11 25.17 -7.50
CA GLN A 389 -11.42 24.04 -6.90
C GLN A 389 -10.80 24.40 -5.55
N HIS A 390 -10.05 25.51 -5.49
CA HIS A 390 -9.42 25.97 -4.26
C HIS A 390 -10.44 26.19 -3.14
N LEU A 391 -11.50 26.96 -3.39
CA LEU A 391 -12.51 27.20 -2.36
C LEU A 391 -13.27 25.92 -1.99
N SER A 392 -13.49 25.00 -2.93
CA SER A 392 -14.09 23.70 -2.66
C SER A 392 -13.24 22.88 -1.69
N LEU A 393 -11.92 22.81 -1.90
CA LEU A 393 -10.97 22.13 -1.00
C LEU A 393 -10.95 22.77 0.39
N VAL A 394 -10.87 24.10 0.46
CA VAL A 394 -10.79 24.83 1.73
C VAL A 394 -12.08 24.67 2.56
N THR A 395 -13.25 24.62 1.91
CA THR A 395 -14.54 24.53 2.60
C THR A 395 -15.01 23.11 2.90
N HIS A 396 -14.76 22.15 1.99
CA HIS A 396 -15.32 20.79 2.10
C HIS A 396 -14.29 19.77 2.63
N VAL A 397 -13.00 19.93 2.32
CA VAL A 397 -11.92 19.02 2.78
C VAL A 397 -11.23 19.56 4.02
N GLN A 398 -10.63 20.74 3.92
CA GLN A 398 -9.86 21.33 5.01
C GLN A 398 -10.78 21.86 6.13
N ARG A 399 -12.03 22.19 5.78
CA ARG A 399 -13.04 22.78 6.68
C ARG A 399 -12.51 24.04 7.39
N ALA A 400 -11.64 24.78 6.71
CA ALA A 400 -11.03 26.01 7.23
C ALA A 400 -11.87 27.25 6.97
N LEU A 401 -12.83 27.17 6.03
CA LEU A 401 -13.82 28.22 5.76
C LEU A 401 -15.25 27.65 5.72
N PRO A 402 -16.28 28.46 6.03
CA PRO A 402 -17.67 28.03 6.00
C PRO A 402 -18.17 27.61 4.60
N LYS A 403 -18.96 26.53 4.53
CA LYS A 403 -19.52 26.01 3.27
C LYS A 403 -20.39 27.01 2.52
N PHE A 404 -21.03 27.97 3.21
CA PHE A 404 -21.90 28.96 2.55
C PHE A 404 -21.19 29.86 1.55
N LEU A 405 -19.86 30.01 1.65
CA LEU A 405 -19.07 30.78 0.67
C LEU A 405 -19.16 30.20 -0.75
N MET A 406 -19.44 28.89 -0.88
CA MET A 406 -19.70 28.25 -2.18
C MET A 406 -21.01 28.70 -2.82
N HIS A 407 -21.92 29.33 -2.07
CA HIS A 407 -23.22 29.80 -2.57
C HIS A 407 -23.20 31.26 -3.03
N THR A 408 -22.08 31.98 -2.92
CA THR A 408 -21.96 33.36 -3.40
C THR A 408 -22.18 33.47 -4.91
N PRO A 409 -22.68 34.60 -5.43
CA PRO A 409 -22.92 34.77 -6.87
C PRO A 409 -21.68 34.49 -7.74
N SER A 410 -20.50 34.91 -7.28
CA SER A 410 -19.21 34.64 -7.94
C SER A 410 -18.91 33.15 -8.06
N MET A 411 -19.17 32.37 -7.01
CA MET A 411 -18.93 30.92 -7.01
C MET A 411 -19.97 30.16 -7.81
N ARG A 412 -21.24 30.60 -7.80
CA ARG A 412 -22.28 30.08 -8.68
C ARG A 412 -21.93 30.29 -10.16
N LYS A 413 -21.38 31.46 -10.53
CA LYS A 413 -20.86 31.70 -11.88
C LYS A 413 -19.74 30.72 -12.23
N LYS A 414 -18.75 30.54 -11.34
CA LYS A 414 -17.63 29.61 -11.57
C LYS A 414 -18.07 28.16 -11.72
N ARG A 415 -19.08 27.72 -10.95
CA ARG A 415 -19.67 26.38 -11.05
C ARG A 415 -20.21 26.09 -12.46
N ARG A 416 -20.74 27.08 -13.17
CA ARG A 416 -21.22 26.90 -14.55
C ARG A 416 -20.12 26.46 -15.49
N TYR A 417 -18.88 26.90 -15.29
CA TYR A 417 -17.74 26.45 -16.09
C TYR A 417 -17.38 24.99 -15.80
N VAL A 418 -17.53 24.52 -14.54
CA VAL A 418 -17.36 23.09 -14.21
C VAL A 418 -18.37 22.25 -14.98
N THR A 419 -19.65 22.65 -14.98
CA THR A 419 -20.70 21.96 -15.75
C THR A 419 -20.38 21.98 -17.24
N LYS A 420 -19.97 23.14 -17.79
CA LYS A 420 -19.56 23.26 -19.19
C LYS A 420 -18.44 22.28 -19.57
N VAL A 421 -17.43 22.11 -18.72
CA VAL A 421 -16.35 21.13 -18.94
C VAL A 421 -16.91 19.72 -18.99
N ILE A 422 -17.74 19.35 -18.01
CA ILE A 422 -18.33 18.01 -17.93
C ILE A 422 -19.15 17.71 -19.18
N ASP A 423 -19.97 18.66 -19.63
CA ASP A 423 -20.79 18.52 -20.84
C ASP A 423 -19.90 18.34 -22.09
N SER A 424 -18.86 19.18 -22.25
CA SER A 424 -17.91 19.04 -23.35
C SER A 424 -17.17 17.69 -23.33
N ILE A 425 -16.85 17.15 -22.16
CA ILE A 425 -16.26 15.80 -22.04
C ILE A 425 -17.25 14.75 -22.54
N TYR A 426 -18.52 14.84 -22.16
CA TYR A 426 -19.53 13.88 -22.61
C TYR A 426 -19.80 13.95 -24.12
N GLU A 427 -19.71 15.13 -24.73
CA GLU A 427 -19.80 15.31 -26.17
C GLU A 427 -18.62 14.69 -26.92
N VAL A 428 -17.39 14.92 -26.44
CA VAL A 428 -16.17 14.39 -27.07
C VAL A 428 -16.02 12.87 -26.87
N HIS A 429 -16.51 12.34 -25.75
CA HIS A 429 -16.44 10.92 -25.41
C HIS A 429 -17.82 10.27 -25.45
N THR A 430 -18.36 9.98 -26.62
CA THR A 430 -19.69 9.37 -26.75
C THR A 430 -19.75 7.96 -26.13
N PRO A 431 -20.93 7.49 -25.66
CA PRO A 431 -21.08 6.12 -25.16
C PRO A 431 -20.65 5.02 -26.15
N ALA A 432 -20.77 5.27 -27.46
CA ALA A 432 -20.31 4.37 -28.52
C ALA A 432 -18.78 4.25 -28.56
N GLN A 433 -18.05 5.35 -28.34
CA GLN A 433 -16.58 5.35 -28.24
C GLN A 433 -16.07 4.74 -26.92
N ARG A 434 -16.94 4.60 -25.92
CA ARG A 434 -16.65 3.98 -24.61
C ARG A 434 -16.95 2.48 -24.54
N ARG A 435 -17.72 1.89 -25.47
CA ARG A 435 -18.13 0.47 -25.44
C ARG A 435 -17.02 -0.54 -25.77
N ASN A 436 -15.94 -0.10 -26.42
CA ASN A 436 -14.83 -0.96 -26.88
C ASN A 436 -13.48 -0.63 -26.19
N LYS A 437 -13.51 0.06 -25.06
CA LYS A 437 -12.36 0.37 -24.20
C LYS A 437 -12.70 -0.05 -22.77
#